data_AF-A0A9D5PFV8-F1
#
_entry.id   AF-A0A9D5PFV8-F1
#
_cell.length_a   1.000
_cell.length_b   1.000
_cell.length_c   1.000
_cell.angle_alpha   90.00
_cell.angle_beta   90.00
_cell.angle_gamma   90.00
#
_symmetry.space_group_name_H-M   'P 1'
#
loop_
_entity.id
_entity.type
_entity.pdbx_description
1 polymer ?
#
loop_
_entity_poly.entity_id
_entity_poly.type
_entity_poly.pdbx_seq_one_letter_code
_entity_poly.pdbx_strand_id
1 'polypeptide(L)'
;MKFFRKYGLSLVVALFIMNMCMMPSTSVPSISLGGLVPDFLRPLADFIKANIDKFAHFTFFFVLSFALCHDFWVQRVDFSTNKMKLWGIVVPMLYGGLIEIMQATLTTTRSGDIEDFFADTLGAVCGFFFAKKFVPRWFERENNGGAKCS
;
A
#
# COMPACT_ATOMS: atom_id res chain seq x y z
N MET A 1 9.87 -4.70 -24.31
CA MET A 1 10.48 -4.84 -22.96
C MET A 1 10.85 -3.50 -22.28
N LYS A 2 10.23 -2.35 -22.63
CA LYS A 2 10.52 -1.05 -21.96
C LYS A 2 9.62 -0.77 -20.75
N PHE A 3 8.51 -1.49 -20.60
CA PHE A 3 7.51 -1.32 -19.54
C PHE A 3 8.00 -1.87 -18.18
N PHE A 4 8.59 -3.08 -18.17
CA PHE A 4 9.14 -3.71 -16.95
C PHE A 4 10.33 -2.98 -16.36
N ARG A 5 11.13 -2.28 -17.18
CA ARG A 5 12.24 -1.44 -16.68
C ARG A 5 11.78 -0.08 -16.18
N LYS A 6 10.54 0.33 -16.51
CA LYS A 6 9.92 1.60 -16.12
C LYS A 6 9.21 1.51 -14.76
N TYR A 7 8.40 0.47 -14.57
CA TYR A 7 7.62 0.24 -13.35
C TYR A 7 8.17 -0.89 -12.47
N GLY A 8 9.47 -1.19 -12.62
CA GLY A 8 10.09 -2.35 -12.00
C GLY A 8 10.01 -2.30 -10.47
N LEU A 9 10.20 -1.12 -9.86
CA LEU A 9 10.14 -0.95 -8.41
C LEU A 9 8.71 -1.18 -7.90
N SER A 10 7.73 -0.51 -8.50
CA SER A 10 6.31 -0.65 -8.10
C SER A 10 5.80 -2.07 -8.32
N LEU A 11 6.23 -2.73 -9.39
CA LEU A 11 5.85 -4.12 -9.68
C LEU A 11 6.49 -5.10 -8.69
N VAL A 12 7.76 -4.90 -8.33
CA VAL A 12 8.43 -5.71 -7.29
C VAL A 12 7.76 -5.52 -5.94
N VAL A 13 7.42 -4.28 -5.57
CA VAL A 13 6.69 -3.96 -4.34
C VAL A 13 5.30 -4.61 -4.35
N ALA A 14 4.54 -4.49 -5.44
CA ALA A 14 3.23 -5.12 -5.55
C ALA A 14 3.33 -6.66 -5.42
N LEU A 15 4.23 -7.30 -6.16
CA LEU A 15 4.45 -8.75 -6.07
C LEU A 15 4.87 -9.18 -4.66
N PHE A 16 5.71 -8.39 -3.99
CA PHE A 16 6.10 -8.65 -2.61
C PHE A 16 4.90 -8.55 -1.66
N ILE A 17 4.07 -7.52 -1.79
CA ILE A 17 2.85 -7.33 -0.99
C ILE A 17 1.90 -8.51 -1.20
N MET A 18 1.68 -8.96 -2.43
CA MET A 18 0.85 -10.13 -2.72
C MET A 18 1.36 -11.39 -2.03
N ASN A 19 2.66 -11.68 -2.14
CA ASN A 19 3.26 -12.86 -1.49
C ASN A 19 3.12 -12.79 0.04
N MET A 20 3.32 -11.60 0.63
CA MET A 20 3.18 -11.38 2.08
C MET A 20 1.72 -11.49 2.55
N CYS A 21 0.79 -10.92 1.79
CA CYS A 21 -0.64 -10.95 2.13
C CYS A 21 -1.28 -12.34 1.92
N MET A 22 -0.75 -13.15 1.01
CA MET A 22 -1.18 -14.53 0.81
C MET A 22 -0.54 -15.52 1.80
N MET A 23 0.46 -15.08 2.58
CA MET A 23 1.11 -15.93 3.56
C MET A 23 0.11 -16.21 4.70
N PRO A 24 -0.25 -17.48 4.98
CA PRO A 24 -1.20 -17.79 6.02
C PRO A 24 -0.64 -17.37 7.39
N SER A 25 -1.52 -16.85 8.26
CA SER A 25 -1.20 -16.40 9.63
C SER A 25 -0.60 -17.50 10.53
N THR A 26 -0.49 -18.73 10.02
CA THR A 26 0.15 -19.90 10.62
C THR A 26 1.67 -19.93 10.44
N SER A 27 2.23 -19.12 9.53
CA SER A 27 3.68 -19.09 9.23
C SER A 27 4.41 -17.83 9.67
N VAL A 28 3.69 -16.79 10.12
CA VAL A 28 4.30 -15.97 11.18
C VAL A 28 4.45 -16.93 12.36
N PRO A 29 5.65 -17.12 12.92
CA PRO A 29 5.76 -17.84 14.18
C PRO A 29 4.77 -17.12 15.07
N SER A 30 3.65 -17.78 15.40
CA SER A 30 2.84 -17.40 16.54
C SER A 30 3.89 -17.28 17.60
N ILE A 31 4.28 -16.05 17.94
CA ILE A 31 5.32 -15.88 18.92
C ILE A 31 4.78 -16.75 20.04
N SER A 32 5.56 -17.72 20.48
CA SER A 32 5.23 -18.47 21.68
C SER A 32 5.39 -17.53 22.88
N LEU A 33 4.89 -16.30 22.74
CA LEU A 33 4.33 -15.42 23.73
C LEU A 33 3.34 -16.22 24.58
N GLY A 34 2.70 -17.28 24.06
CA GLY A 34 1.96 -18.22 24.89
C GLY A 34 2.80 -18.97 25.94
N GLY A 35 4.12 -19.10 25.74
CA GLY A 35 5.04 -19.69 26.72
C GLY A 35 5.89 -18.67 27.50
N LEU A 36 6.01 -17.43 27.01
CA LEU A 36 6.85 -16.37 27.61
C LEU A 36 6.04 -15.22 28.22
N VAL A 37 4.76 -15.08 27.91
CA VAL A 37 3.91 -14.00 28.39
C VAL A 37 2.91 -14.55 29.40
N PRO A 38 2.91 -14.00 30.64
CA PRO A 38 1.96 -14.39 31.67
C PRO A 38 0.52 -14.26 31.16
N ASP A 39 -0.36 -15.18 31.58
CA ASP A 39 -1.78 -15.18 31.19
C ASP A 39 -2.48 -13.81 31.37
N PHE A 40 -2.01 -13.00 32.32
CA PHE A 40 -2.51 -11.65 32.56
C PHE A 40 -2.27 -10.67 31.39
N LEU A 41 -1.20 -10.85 30.60
CA LEU A 41 -0.86 -9.98 29.47
C LEU A 41 -1.35 -10.55 28.11
N ARG A 42 -1.96 -11.74 28.11
CA ARG A 42 -2.57 -12.35 26.93
C ARG A 42 -3.60 -11.48 26.19
N PRO A 43 -4.54 -10.78 26.86
CA PRO A 43 -5.49 -9.90 26.16
C PRO A 43 -4.81 -8.73 25.45
N LEU A 44 -3.69 -8.22 25.97
CA LEU A 44 -2.91 -7.18 25.30
C LEU A 44 -2.17 -7.74 24.08
N ALA A 45 -1.61 -8.95 24.19
CA ALA A 45 -0.94 -9.64 23.10
C ALA A 45 -1.89 -9.93 21.93
N ASP A 46 -3.09 -10.44 22.22
CA ASP A 46 -4.12 -10.72 21.22
C ASP A 46 -4.62 -9.42 20.56
N PHE A 47 -4.76 -8.34 21.34
CA PHE A 47 -5.08 -7.01 20.80
C PHE A 47 -3.99 -6.49 19.85
N ILE A 48 -2.71 -6.59 20.22
CA ILE A 48 -1.60 -6.18 19.35
C ILE A 48 -1.59 -7.02 18.07
N LYS A 49 -1.77 -8.34 18.19
CA LYS A 49 -1.81 -9.25 17.04
C LYS A 49 -2.99 -8.99 16.10
N ALA A 50 -4.16 -8.61 16.63
CA ALA A 50 -5.32 -8.27 15.81
C ALA A 50 -5.15 -6.94 15.05
N ASN A 51 -4.35 -6.00 15.56
CA ASN A 51 -4.16 -4.68 14.96
C ASN A 51 -2.86 -4.54 14.14
N ILE A 52 -1.86 -5.39 14.37
CA ILE A 52 -0.59 -5.34 13.63
C ILE A 52 -0.78 -5.62 12.14
N ASP A 53 -1.73 -6.48 11.80
CA ASP A 53 -2.09 -6.80 10.41
C ASP A 53 -2.59 -5.54 9.68
N LYS A 54 -3.51 -4.81 10.31
CA LYS A 54 -4.06 -3.53 9.81
C LYS A 54 -2.96 -2.49 9.58
N PHE A 55 -2.00 -2.40 10.49
CA PHE A 55 -0.88 -1.48 10.36
C PHE A 55 0.10 -1.92 9.25
N ALA A 56 0.31 -3.22 9.08
CA ALA A 56 1.11 -3.76 7.99
C ALA A 56 0.46 -3.46 6.63
N HIS A 57 -0.84 -3.72 6.51
CA HIS A 57 -1.69 -3.37 5.36
C HIS A 57 -1.56 -1.87 5.02
N PHE A 58 -1.81 -0.98 5.98
CA PHE A 58 -1.59 0.46 5.80
C PHE A 58 -0.17 0.79 5.28
N THR A 59 0.86 0.19 5.87
CA THR A 59 2.26 0.48 5.52
C THR A 59 2.61 -0.04 4.12
N PHE A 60 2.11 -1.21 3.74
CA PHE A 60 2.35 -1.79 2.42
C PHE A 60 1.76 -0.93 1.31
N PHE A 61 0.51 -0.50 1.46
CA PHE A 61 -0.15 0.34 0.45
C PHE A 61 0.41 1.77 0.43
N PHE A 62 0.89 2.28 1.56
CA PHE A 62 1.68 3.51 1.61
C PHE A 62 2.95 3.41 0.76
N VAL A 63 3.74 2.35 0.95
CA VAL A 63 4.98 2.14 0.19
C VAL A 63 4.68 1.91 -1.29
N LEU A 64 3.62 1.16 -1.64
CA LEU A 64 3.20 0.95 -3.02
C LEU A 64 2.81 2.25 -3.72
N SER A 65 1.98 3.08 -3.08
CA SER A 65 1.58 4.38 -3.63
C SER A 65 2.79 5.32 -3.79
N PHE A 66 3.68 5.34 -2.79
CA PHE A 66 4.92 6.12 -2.87
C PHE A 66 5.85 5.62 -3.99
N ALA A 67 6.05 4.31 -4.12
CA ALA A 67 6.86 3.71 -5.18
C ALA A 67 6.30 4.00 -6.57
N LEU A 68 4.97 3.94 -6.74
CA LEU A 68 4.30 4.34 -8.00
C LEU A 68 4.60 5.80 -8.32
N CYS A 69 4.41 6.70 -7.36
CA CYS A 69 4.71 8.12 -7.55
C CYS A 69 6.19 8.36 -7.88
N HIS A 70 7.10 7.61 -7.24
CA HIS A 70 8.54 7.67 -7.52
C HIS A 70 8.89 7.16 -8.92
N ASP A 71 8.34 6.03 -9.36
CA ASP A 71 8.54 5.49 -10.69
C ASP A 71 8.05 6.49 -11.77
N PHE A 72 6.91 7.14 -11.55
CA PHE A 72 6.44 8.20 -12.44
C PHE A 72 7.39 9.40 -12.48
N TRP A 73 7.97 9.78 -11.34
CA TRP A 73 8.95 10.87 -11.25
C TRP A 73 10.23 10.58 -12.03
N VAL A 74 10.82 9.38 -11.86
CA VAL A 74 12.04 8.95 -12.59
C VAL A 74 11.81 8.99 -14.09
N GLN A 75 10.61 8.64 -14.53
CA GLN A 75 10.25 8.59 -15.94
C GLN A 75 9.94 9.94 -16.59
N ARG A 76 9.90 11.03 -15.80
CA ARG A 76 9.51 12.38 -16.23
C ARG A 76 8.26 12.44 -17.10
N VAL A 77 7.24 11.64 -16.76
CA VAL A 77 6.00 11.61 -17.54
C VAL A 77 5.13 12.78 -17.13
N ASP A 78 4.93 13.75 -18.02
CA ASP A 78 3.99 14.85 -17.80
C ASP A 78 2.57 14.30 -17.73
N PHE A 79 2.09 14.07 -16.52
CA PHE A 79 0.71 13.71 -16.24
C PHE A 79 -0.01 14.88 -15.58
N SER A 80 -1.25 15.10 -16.00
CA SER A 80 -2.16 16.00 -15.28
C SER A 80 -2.27 15.57 -13.81
N THR A 81 -2.32 16.51 -12.85
CA THR A 81 -2.55 16.23 -11.42
C THR A 81 -3.69 15.22 -11.20
N ASN A 82 -4.73 15.27 -12.04
CA ASN A 82 -5.88 14.37 -11.97
C ASN A 82 -5.53 12.93 -12.39
N LYS A 83 -4.69 12.75 -13.42
CA LYS A 83 -4.20 11.43 -13.83
C LYS A 83 -3.27 10.85 -12.76
N MET A 84 -2.43 11.68 -12.12
CA MET A 84 -1.60 11.21 -11.00
C MET A 84 -2.41 10.76 -9.80
N LYS A 85 -3.48 11.48 -9.42
CA LYS A 85 -4.39 11.02 -8.36
C LYS A 85 -5.03 9.68 -8.72
N LEU A 86 -5.47 9.53 -9.97
CA LEU A 86 -6.03 8.28 -10.46
C LEU A 86 -5.00 7.13 -10.33
N TRP A 87 -3.79 7.30 -10.84
CA TRP A 87 -2.78 6.25 -10.81
C TRP A 87 -2.13 6.01 -9.44
N GLY A 88 -2.01 7.04 -8.60
CA GLY A 88 -1.37 6.97 -7.28
C GLY A 88 -2.29 6.58 -6.14
N ILE A 89 -3.62 6.70 -6.31
CA ILE A 89 -4.61 6.36 -5.28
C ILE A 89 -5.55 5.25 -5.76
N VAL A 90 -6.15 5.38 -6.95
CA VAL A 90 -7.15 4.41 -7.42
C VAL A 90 -6.53 3.06 -7.74
N VAL A 91 -5.33 3.03 -8.33
CA VAL A 91 -4.66 1.75 -8.63
C VAL A 91 -4.28 0.98 -7.37
N PRO A 92 -3.61 1.58 -6.36
CA PRO A 92 -3.39 0.90 -5.08
C PRO A 92 -4.68 0.48 -4.37
N MET A 93 -5.73 1.30 -4.42
CA MET A 93 -7.03 0.97 -3.82
C MET A 93 -7.68 -0.25 -4.48
N LEU A 94 -7.72 -0.29 -5.82
CA LEU A 94 -8.24 -1.45 -6.56
C LEU A 94 -7.39 -2.70 -6.31
N TYR A 95 -6.08 -2.51 -6.17
CA TYR A 95 -5.16 -3.60 -5.84
C TYR A 95 -5.42 -4.16 -4.43
N GLY A 96 -5.68 -3.31 -3.44
CA GLY A 96 -6.04 -3.72 -2.07
C GLY A 96 -7.32 -4.52 -2.04
N GLY A 97 -8.40 -3.99 -2.63
CA GLY A 97 -9.66 -4.72 -2.72
C GLY A 97 -9.55 -6.05 -3.47
N LEU A 98 -8.69 -6.14 -4.49
CA LEU A 98 -8.41 -7.42 -5.15
C LEU A 98 -7.71 -8.41 -4.21
N ILE A 99 -6.72 -7.95 -3.44
CA ILE A 99 -6.01 -8.78 -2.46
C ILE A 99 -6.96 -9.30 -1.39
N GLU A 100 -7.89 -8.47 -0.89
CA GLU A 100 -8.89 -8.92 0.09
C GLU A 100 -9.85 -9.96 -0.47
N ILE A 101 -10.34 -9.77 -1.71
CA ILE A 101 -11.18 -10.76 -2.39
C ILE A 101 -10.38 -12.06 -2.58
N MET A 102 -9.11 -11.97 -2.95
CA MET A 102 -8.22 -13.13 -3.08
C MET A 102 -7.99 -13.82 -1.74
N GLN A 103 -7.82 -13.08 -0.65
CA GLN A 103 -7.70 -13.64 0.70
C GLN A 103 -9.01 -14.35 1.10
N ALA A 104 -10.17 -13.72 0.91
CA ALA A 104 -11.46 -14.30 1.25
C ALA A 104 -11.83 -15.55 0.42
N THR A 105 -11.34 -15.64 -0.83
CA THR A 105 -11.65 -16.75 -1.74
C THR A 105 -10.61 -17.87 -1.74
N LEU A 106 -9.33 -17.54 -1.54
CA LEU A 106 -8.21 -18.49 -1.62
C LEU A 106 -7.67 -18.91 -0.25
N THR A 107 -7.97 -18.19 0.83
CA THR A 107 -7.54 -18.55 2.19
C THR A 107 -8.73 -18.89 3.08
N THR A 108 -8.71 -20.06 3.69
CA THR A 108 -9.78 -20.55 4.59
C THR A 108 -9.63 -20.03 6.03
N THR A 109 -8.53 -19.33 6.34
CA THR A 109 -8.16 -18.88 7.70
C THR A 109 -8.23 -17.37 7.92
N ARG A 110 -8.49 -16.57 6.88
CA ARG A 110 -8.73 -15.12 7.00
C ARG A 110 -10.10 -14.77 6.43
N SER A 111 -10.94 -14.09 7.22
CA SER A 111 -12.06 -13.34 6.66
C SER A 111 -11.49 -12.10 5.99
N GLY A 112 -11.90 -11.81 4.75
CA GLY A 112 -11.64 -10.49 4.18
C GLY A 112 -12.43 -9.47 4.98
N ASP A 113 -11.75 -8.67 5.79
CA ASP A 113 -12.39 -7.69 6.66
C ASP A 113 -12.33 -6.33 5.98
N ILE A 114 -13.50 -5.68 5.85
CA ILE A 114 -13.61 -4.32 5.27
C ILE A 114 -12.67 -3.31 5.95
N GLU A 115 -12.25 -3.58 7.19
CA GLU A 115 -11.29 -2.76 7.93
C GLU A 115 -9.89 -2.75 7.28
N ASP A 116 -9.46 -3.86 6.66
CA ASP A 116 -8.19 -3.94 5.96
C ASP A 116 -8.24 -3.09 4.67
N PHE A 117 -9.38 -3.06 3.97
CA PHE A 117 -9.62 -2.21 2.80
C PHE A 117 -9.47 -0.74 3.14
N PHE A 118 -10.00 -0.36 4.30
CA PHE A 118 -9.88 1.00 4.81
C PHE A 118 -8.43 1.33 5.15
N ALA A 119 -7.69 0.40 5.77
CA ALA A 119 -6.27 0.58 6.06
C ALA A 119 -5.45 0.74 4.76
N ASP A 120 -5.71 -0.09 3.76
CA ASP A 120 -5.08 -0.05 2.43
C ASP A 120 -5.36 1.28 1.72
N THR A 121 -6.62 1.71 1.73
CA THR A 121 -7.06 2.99 1.16
C THR A 121 -6.39 4.18 1.84
N LEU A 122 -6.36 4.20 3.17
CA LEU A 122 -5.70 5.25 3.95
C LEU A 122 -4.20 5.27 3.69
N GLY A 123 -3.56 4.11 3.60
CA GLY A 123 -2.15 3.95 3.24
C GLY A 123 -1.86 4.58 1.88
N ALA A 124 -2.66 4.25 0.87
CA ALA A 124 -2.53 4.79 -0.48
C ALA A 124 -2.69 6.32 -0.53
N VAL A 125 -3.69 6.87 0.16
CA VAL A 125 -3.91 8.32 0.22
C VAL A 125 -2.74 9.02 0.91
N CYS A 126 -2.30 8.52 2.07
CA CYS A 126 -1.15 9.04 2.80
C CYS A 126 0.13 9.00 1.96
N GLY A 127 0.37 7.89 1.25
CA GLY A 127 1.53 7.70 0.36
C GLY A 127 1.57 8.75 -0.75
N PHE A 128 0.43 9.02 -1.38
CA PHE A 128 0.32 10.07 -2.40
C PHE A 128 0.61 11.47 -1.85
N PHE A 129 0.01 11.85 -0.71
CA PHE A 129 0.26 13.16 -0.11
C PHE A 129 1.72 13.33 0.34
N PHE A 130 2.32 12.27 0.86
CA PHE A 130 3.72 12.26 1.24
C PHE A 130 4.63 12.42 0.03
N ALA A 131 4.38 11.67 -1.06
CA ALA A 131 5.10 11.81 -2.32
C ALA A 131 4.95 13.24 -2.90
N LYS A 132 3.75 13.81 -2.85
CA LYS A 132 3.51 15.20 -3.26
C LYS A 132 4.35 16.20 -2.45
N LYS A 133 4.46 16.02 -1.14
CA LYS A 133 5.25 16.92 -0.26
C LYS A 133 6.75 16.76 -0.46
N PHE A 134 7.24 15.53 -0.63
CA PHE A 134 8.66 15.23 -0.83
C PHE A 134 9.15 15.54 -2.25
N VAL A 135 8.24 15.57 -3.23
CA VAL A 135 8.52 15.93 -4.62
C VAL A 135 7.83 17.26 -4.99
N PRO A 136 8.12 18.38 -4.29
CA PRO A 136 7.36 19.63 -4.44
C PRO A 136 7.60 20.30 -5.80
N ARG A 137 8.81 20.15 -6.37
CA ARG A 137 9.25 20.81 -7.63
C ARG A 137 8.42 20.42 -8.86
N TRP A 138 7.59 19.39 -8.77
CA TRP A 138 6.74 18.90 -9.85
C TRP A 138 5.36 19.58 -9.88
N PHE A 139 4.73 19.81 -8.73
CA PHE A 139 3.41 20.44 -8.67
C PHE A 139 3.43 21.92 -9.10
N GLU A 140 4.55 22.60 -8.90
CA GLU A 140 4.74 23.97 -9.38
C GLU A 140 4.86 24.08 -10.90
N ARG A 141 5.29 23.02 -11.61
CA ARG A 141 5.37 23.05 -13.08
C ARG A 141 4.01 22.92 -13.75
N GLU A 142 3.07 22.16 -13.20
CA GLU A 142 1.69 22.14 -13.71
C GLU A 142 0.94 23.44 -13.41
N ASN A 143 1.03 23.95 -12.17
CA ASN A 143 0.35 25.19 -11.79
C ASN A 143 0.88 26.41 -12.55
N ASN A 144 2.18 26.45 -12.87
CA ASN A 144 2.75 27.54 -13.67
C ASN A 144 2.73 27.27 -15.19
N GLY A 145 2.57 26.01 -15.62
CA GLY A 145 2.46 25.61 -17.03
C GLY A 145 1.07 25.82 -17.63
N GLY A 146 0.03 25.94 -16.81
CA GLY A 146 -1.32 26.34 -17.23
C GLY A 146 -1.50 27.86 -17.44
N ALA A 147 -0.52 28.68 -17.09
CA ALA A 147 -0.59 30.14 -17.20
C ALA A 147 0.13 30.74 -18.43
N LYS A 148 0.58 29.90 -19.37
CA LYS A 148 1.22 30.37 -20.61
C LYS A 148 0.82 29.51 -21.80
N CYS A 149 -0.44 29.62 -22.21
CA CYS A 149 -0.88 29.44 -23.60
C CYS A 149 -2.38 29.78 -23.70
N SER A 150 -2.69 31.07 -23.84
CA SER A 150 -3.87 31.58 -24.56
C SER A 150 -3.48 32.90 -25.19
#